data_AF-A0AAU8MSF9-F1
#
_entry.id   AF-A0AAU8MSF9-F1
#
_cell.length_a   1.000
_cell.length_b   1.000
_cell.length_c   1.000
_cell.angle_alpha   90.00
_cell.angle_beta   90.00
_cell.angle_gamma   90.00
#
_symmetry.space_group_name_H-M   'P 1'
#
loop_
_entity.id
_entity.type
_entity.pdbx_description
1 polymer ?
#
loop_
_entity_poly.entity_id
_entity_poly.type
_entity_poly.pdbx_seq_one_letter_code
_entity_poly.pdbx_strand_id
1 'polypeptide(L)'
;MANLKLSQLPAAAQLVGAELVPLVQGGQTKAATLTAIANMRRGAWQLAQLEAPWIAFGDPFAAPAYRNDGSRVYLRGLIKDGAGGSTAFRLPAGLRPPMRHLFACISDRNEPTRIDITATGDVIVVQPLSGTVQWLSLDGIAFCID
;
A
#
# COMPACT_ATOMS: atom_id res chain seq x y z
N MET A 1 40.05 14.41 -20.45
CA MET A 1 39.32 13.18 -20.81
C MET A 1 38.86 13.31 -22.25
N ALA A 2 39.05 12.29 -23.09
CA ALA A 2 38.66 12.35 -24.50
C ALA A 2 37.12 12.30 -24.62
N ASN A 3 36.55 13.20 -25.43
CA ASN A 3 35.11 13.17 -25.73
C ASN A 3 34.83 11.97 -26.65
N LEU A 4 34.16 10.95 -26.11
CA LEU A 4 33.68 9.81 -26.90
C LEU A 4 32.34 10.18 -27.56
N LYS A 5 32.18 9.80 -28.82
CA LYS A 5 30.86 9.83 -29.48
C LYS A 5 29.97 8.75 -28.84
N LEU A 6 28.65 8.98 -28.80
CA LEU A 6 27.68 8.02 -28.26
C LEU A 6 27.81 6.63 -28.91
N SER A 7 28.18 6.57 -30.19
CA SER A 7 28.43 5.33 -30.93
C SER A 7 29.70 4.55 -30.52
N GLN A 8 30.56 5.15 -29.69
CA GLN A 8 31.81 4.55 -29.21
C GLN A 8 31.71 4.04 -27.78
N LEU A 9 30.55 4.21 -27.13
CA LEU A 9 30.30 3.66 -25.81
C LEU A 9 30.02 2.15 -25.93
N PRO A 10 30.51 1.32 -24.99
CA PRO A 10 30.17 -0.09 -24.94
C PRO A 10 28.64 -0.27 -24.83
N ALA A 11 28.14 -1.42 -25.28
CA ALA A 11 26.74 -1.78 -25.09
C ALA A 11 26.38 -1.64 -23.61
N ALA A 12 25.27 -0.95 -23.32
CA ALA A 12 24.84 -0.72 -21.95
C ALA A 12 24.65 -2.06 -21.23
N ALA A 13 25.37 -2.27 -20.13
CA ALA A 13 25.15 -3.42 -19.27
C ALA A 13 23.74 -3.36 -18.67
N GLN A 14 23.15 -4.53 -18.39
CA GLN A 14 21.88 -4.59 -17.68
C GLN A 14 22.04 -3.98 -16.28
N LEU A 15 21.09 -3.14 -15.90
CA LEU A 15 21.08 -2.47 -14.62
C LEU A 15 20.79 -3.48 -13.50
N VAL A 16 21.67 -3.57 -12.50
CA VAL A 16 21.58 -4.49 -11.36
C VAL A 16 21.08 -3.80 -10.08
N GLY A 17 20.79 -2.51 -10.14
CA GLY A 17 20.14 -1.75 -9.06
C GLY A 17 21.09 -1.05 -8.10
N ALA A 18 22.39 -1.33 -8.17
CA ALA A 18 23.45 -0.68 -7.38
C ALA A 18 24.08 0.52 -8.09
N GLU A 19 23.82 0.70 -9.38
CA GLU A 19 24.38 1.79 -10.17
C GLU A 19 23.86 3.13 -9.69
N LEU A 20 24.78 4.08 -9.51
CA LEU A 20 24.46 5.47 -9.23
C LEU A 20 24.08 6.17 -10.52
N VAL A 21 22.83 6.62 -10.61
CA VAL A 21 22.31 7.39 -11.74
C VAL A 21 22.17 8.85 -11.32
N PRO A 22 22.74 9.80 -12.09
CA PRO A 22 22.51 11.21 -11.85
C PRO A 22 21.08 11.59 -12.21
N LEU A 23 20.38 12.24 -11.29
CA LEU A 23 19.04 12.77 -11.45
C LEU A 23 19.03 14.26 -11.14
N VAL A 24 18.23 15.03 -11.87
CA VAL A 24 18.05 16.47 -11.61
C VAL A 24 16.70 16.68 -10.94
N GLN A 25 16.71 17.18 -9.70
CA GLN A 25 15.49 17.47 -8.95
C GLN A 25 15.62 18.83 -8.26
N GLY A 26 14.63 19.72 -8.47
CA GLY A 26 14.63 21.06 -7.85
C GLY A 26 15.86 21.91 -8.24
N GLY A 27 16.36 21.74 -9.47
CA GLY A 27 17.55 22.44 -9.96
C GLY A 27 18.89 21.90 -9.43
N GLN A 28 18.89 20.80 -8.68
CA GLN A 28 20.09 20.15 -8.15
C GLN A 28 20.32 18.79 -8.82
N THR A 29 21.56 18.51 -9.21
CA THR A 29 21.96 17.16 -9.65
C THR A 29 22.34 16.33 -8.43
N LYS A 30 21.62 15.24 -8.18
CA LYS A 30 21.89 14.26 -7.12
C LYS A 30 22.18 12.90 -7.75
N ALA A 31 22.93 12.05 -7.07
CA ALA A 31 23.08 10.65 -7.47
C ALA A 31 22.24 9.77 -6.54
N ALA A 32 21.52 8.81 -7.11
CA ALA A 32 20.81 7.79 -6.35
C ALA A 32 21.00 6.43 -7.02
N THR A 33 20.86 5.35 -6.26
CA THR A 33 20.88 4.01 -6.85
C THR A 33 19.62 3.80 -7.68
N LEU A 34 19.71 3.01 -8.75
CA LEU A 34 18.54 2.66 -9.55
C LEU A 34 17.45 1.97 -8.75
N THR A 35 17.81 1.15 -7.76
CA THR A 35 16.84 0.58 -6.82
C THR A 35 16.13 1.66 -6.03
N ALA A 36 16.84 2.68 -5.54
CA ALA A 36 16.22 3.79 -4.82
C ALA A 36 15.27 4.54 -5.75
N ILE A 37 15.68 4.86 -6.99
CA ILE A 37 14.85 5.54 -8.00
C ILE A 37 13.59 4.73 -8.32
N ALA A 38 13.73 3.42 -8.55
CA ALA A 38 12.58 2.53 -8.79
C ALA A 38 11.60 2.52 -7.60
N ASN A 39 12.11 2.76 -6.40
CA ASN A 39 11.33 2.81 -5.17
C ASN A 39 10.82 4.21 -4.82
N MET A 40 11.26 5.27 -5.49
CA MET A 40 10.88 6.65 -5.14
C MET A 40 9.37 6.89 -5.28
N ARG A 41 8.70 6.15 -6.18
CA ARG A 41 7.24 6.20 -6.32
C ARG A 41 6.49 5.46 -5.20
N ARG A 42 7.15 4.53 -4.49
CA ARG A 42 6.57 3.83 -3.35
C ARG A 42 6.62 4.75 -2.15
N GLY A 43 5.47 5.31 -1.78
CA GLY A 43 5.31 6.04 -0.53
C GLY A 43 5.64 5.17 0.68
N ALA A 44 6.02 5.82 1.77
CA ALA A 44 6.20 5.16 3.06
C ALA A 44 4.86 4.59 3.56
N TRP A 45 4.93 3.50 4.33
CA TRP A 45 3.77 2.99 5.03
C TRP A 45 3.31 3.96 6.10
N GLN A 46 2.04 4.32 6.06
CA GLN A 46 1.38 5.18 7.05
C GLN A 46 0.45 4.30 7.89
N LEU A 47 0.55 4.42 9.22
CA LEU A 47 -0.31 3.66 10.13
C LEU A 47 -1.77 4.04 9.92
N ALA A 48 -2.64 3.05 9.85
CA ALA A 48 -4.08 3.26 9.79
C ALA A 48 -4.59 3.66 11.18
N GLN A 49 -5.31 4.77 11.26
CA GLN A 49 -6.03 5.15 12.46
C GLN A 49 -7.33 4.35 12.55
N LEU A 50 -7.30 3.27 13.33
CA LEU A 50 -8.46 2.38 13.48
C LEU A 50 -9.59 3.06 14.26
N GLU A 51 -10.82 2.79 13.83
CA GLU A 51 -12.03 3.19 14.51
C GLU A 51 -12.48 2.09 15.46
N ALA A 52 -12.84 2.46 16.70
CA ALA A 52 -13.32 1.52 17.68
C ALA A 52 -14.57 0.77 17.16
N PRO A 53 -14.68 -0.56 17.39
CA PRO A 53 -13.86 -1.35 18.30
C PRO A 53 -12.62 -2.01 17.66
N TRP A 54 -12.31 -1.72 16.39
CA TRP A 54 -11.15 -2.33 15.72
C TRP A 54 -9.84 -1.89 16.35
N ILE A 55 -8.97 -2.87 16.62
CA ILE A 55 -7.60 -2.62 17.07
C ILE A 55 -6.60 -3.44 16.27
N ALA A 56 -5.33 -3.04 16.33
CA ALA A 56 -4.24 -3.84 15.77
C ALA A 56 -4.13 -5.16 16.52
N PHE A 57 -3.87 -6.25 15.80
CA PHE A 57 -3.74 -7.56 16.43
C PHE A 57 -2.54 -7.62 17.39
N GLY A 58 -1.39 -7.10 16.95
CA GLY A 58 -0.12 -7.09 17.67
C GLY A 58 0.96 -7.95 17.00
N ASP A 59 2.12 -8.05 17.64
CA ASP A 59 3.23 -8.88 17.18
C ASP A 59 2.83 -10.37 17.10
N PRO A 60 3.40 -11.16 16.16
CA PRO A 60 4.46 -10.83 15.21
C PRO A 60 3.96 -10.24 13.87
N PHE A 61 2.71 -9.78 13.80
CA PHE A 61 2.10 -9.33 12.55
C PHE A 61 2.36 -7.85 12.28
N ALA A 62 2.35 -7.46 11.00
CA ALA A 62 2.51 -6.06 10.64
C ALA A 62 1.37 -5.20 11.23
N ALA A 63 1.73 -4.01 11.73
CA ALA A 63 0.75 -3.03 12.14
C ALA A 63 -0.13 -2.60 10.93
N PRO A 64 -1.44 -2.40 11.13
CA PRO A 64 -2.36 -1.95 10.09
C PRO A 64 -1.89 -0.65 9.47
N ALA A 65 -1.70 -0.64 8.15
CA ALA A 65 -1.15 0.50 7.44
C ALA A 65 -1.56 0.50 5.97
N TYR A 66 -1.45 1.68 5.35
CA TYR A 66 -1.62 1.88 3.92
C TYR A 66 -0.42 2.60 3.31
N ARG A 67 -0.23 2.44 2.00
CA ARG A 67 0.72 3.25 1.21
C ARG A 67 0.21 3.43 -0.21
N ASN A 68 0.69 4.47 -0.89
CA ASN A 68 0.49 4.69 -2.32
C ASN A 68 1.78 4.41 -3.10
N ASP A 69 1.68 3.75 -4.26
CA ASP A 69 2.78 3.58 -5.24
C ASP A 69 2.58 4.46 -6.50
N GLY A 70 1.97 5.63 -6.33
CA GLY A 70 1.63 6.57 -7.41
C GLY A 70 0.18 6.44 -7.88
N SER A 71 -0.22 5.27 -8.37
CA SER A 71 -1.58 5.01 -8.90
C SER A 71 -2.36 3.94 -8.15
N ARG A 72 -1.71 3.23 -7.22
CA ARG A 72 -2.33 2.14 -6.47
C ARG A 72 -2.09 2.30 -4.99
N VAL A 73 -3.15 2.12 -4.23
CA VAL A 73 -3.10 2.03 -2.77
C VAL A 73 -2.98 0.57 -2.39
N TYR A 74 -2.09 0.30 -1.44
CA TYR A 74 -1.89 -1.01 -0.84
C TYR A 74 -2.22 -0.92 0.64
N LEU A 75 -2.83 -1.97 1.16
CA LEU A 75 -3.06 -2.17 2.58
C LEU A 75 -2.19 -3.31 3.09
N ARG A 76 -1.95 -3.30 4.40
CA ARG A 76 -1.27 -4.38 5.11
C ARG A 76 -1.72 -4.48 6.55
N GLY A 77 -1.37 -5.59 7.18
CA GLY A 77 -1.46 -5.82 8.60
C GLY A 77 -2.67 -6.61 9.03
N LEU A 78 -2.77 -6.83 10.34
CA LEU A 78 -3.79 -7.68 10.96
C LEU A 78 -4.57 -6.88 12.02
N ILE A 79 -5.90 -6.90 11.93
CA ILE A 79 -6.81 -6.23 12.87
C ILE A 79 -7.70 -7.24 13.59
N LYS A 80 -8.32 -6.82 14.70
CA LYS A 80 -9.21 -7.65 15.54
C LYS A 80 -10.26 -6.82 16.29
N ASP A 81 -11.10 -7.52 17.04
CA ASP A 81 -12.11 -7.05 17.99
C ASP A 81 -13.30 -6.29 17.39
N GLY A 82 -13.32 -6.16 16.07
CA GLY A 82 -14.46 -5.61 15.34
C GLY A 82 -15.52 -6.63 14.94
N ALA A 83 -16.56 -6.14 14.26
CA ALA A 83 -17.65 -6.95 13.73
C ALA A 83 -18.03 -6.45 12.34
N GLY A 84 -18.67 -7.30 11.52
CA GLY A 84 -19.15 -6.85 10.22
C GLY A 84 -20.22 -5.77 10.33
N GLY A 85 -20.37 -5.00 9.25
CA GLY A 85 -21.18 -3.79 9.20
C GLY A 85 -20.51 -2.56 9.80
N SER A 86 -19.27 -2.67 10.31
CA SER A 86 -18.53 -1.54 10.90
C SER A 86 -17.34 -1.10 10.04
N THR A 87 -17.01 0.20 10.14
CA THR A 87 -15.84 0.79 9.50
C THR A 87 -14.60 0.48 10.33
N ALA A 88 -13.57 -0.09 9.71
CA ALA A 88 -12.29 -0.36 10.36
C ALA A 88 -11.43 0.90 10.49
N PHE A 89 -11.34 1.69 9.41
CA PHE A 89 -10.68 2.99 9.38
C PHE A 89 -11.08 3.74 8.11
N ARG A 90 -10.64 5.00 8.00
CA ARG A 90 -10.87 5.85 6.83
C ARG A 90 -9.56 6.25 6.17
N LEU A 91 -9.56 6.19 4.84
CA LEU A 91 -8.46 6.67 4.02
C LEU A 91 -8.51 8.20 3.88
N PRO A 92 -7.34 8.87 3.95
CA PRO A 92 -7.27 10.32 3.77
C PRO A 92 -7.63 10.71 2.32
N ALA A 93 -7.99 11.98 2.14
CA ALA A 93 -8.23 12.52 0.80
C ALA A 93 -6.98 12.35 -0.08
N GLY A 94 -7.18 11.95 -1.34
CA GLY A 94 -6.10 11.63 -2.28
C GLY A 94 -5.72 10.14 -2.35
N LEU A 95 -6.18 9.31 -1.41
CA LEU A 95 -5.98 7.85 -1.43
C LEU A 95 -7.30 7.07 -1.60
N ARG A 96 -8.37 7.77 -1.95
CA ARG A 96 -9.72 7.20 -2.07
C ARG A 96 -9.96 6.75 -3.51
N PRO A 97 -10.58 5.58 -3.74
CA PRO A 97 -10.93 5.16 -5.08
C PRO A 97 -12.09 6.01 -5.63
N PRO A 98 -12.27 6.09 -6.95
CA PRO A 98 -13.41 6.80 -7.55
C PRO A 98 -14.74 6.04 -7.36
N MET A 99 -14.67 4.72 -7.20
CA MET A 99 -15.83 3.84 -7.01
C MET A 99 -15.57 2.83 -5.89
N ARG A 100 -16.64 2.20 -5.42
CA ARG A 100 -16.54 1.19 -4.36
C ARG A 100 -15.89 -0.09 -4.89
N HIS A 101 -14.85 -0.56 -4.22
CA HIS A 101 -14.21 -1.86 -4.46
C HIS A 101 -14.58 -2.86 -3.38
N LEU A 102 -14.72 -4.13 -3.77
CA LEU A 102 -15.04 -5.24 -2.88
C LEU A 102 -13.87 -6.23 -2.92
N PHE A 103 -13.42 -6.66 -1.75
CA PHE A 103 -12.31 -7.60 -1.59
C PHE A 103 -12.74 -8.79 -0.75
N ALA A 104 -12.49 -9.99 -1.27
CA ALA A 104 -12.51 -11.20 -0.46
C ALA A 104 -11.23 -11.23 0.38
N CYS A 105 -11.39 -11.37 1.68
CA CYS A 105 -10.29 -11.39 2.66
C CYS A 105 -10.37 -12.67 3.49
N ILE A 106 -9.41 -12.85 4.39
CA ILE A 106 -9.37 -13.97 5.32
C ILE A 106 -9.48 -13.47 6.76
N SER A 107 -10.28 -14.17 7.56
CA SER A 107 -10.44 -13.94 9.01
C SER A 107 -10.58 -15.26 9.77
N ASP A 108 -10.69 -15.19 11.09
CA ASP A 108 -10.96 -16.35 11.98
C ASP A 108 -12.33 -17.00 11.76
N ARG A 109 -13.16 -16.40 10.93
CA ARG A 109 -14.58 -16.68 10.84
C ARG A 109 -14.83 -17.76 9.79
N ASN A 110 -15.81 -18.63 10.04
CA ASN A 110 -16.15 -19.74 9.13
C ASN A 110 -17.07 -19.31 7.96
N GLU A 111 -17.10 -18.00 7.68
CA GLU A 111 -17.88 -17.37 6.62
C GLU A 111 -16.94 -16.55 5.73
N PRO A 112 -17.28 -16.34 4.45
CA PRO A 112 -16.52 -15.44 3.59
C PRO A 112 -16.37 -14.06 4.24
N THR A 113 -15.13 -13.58 4.31
CA THR A 113 -14.83 -12.24 4.82
C THR A 113 -14.79 -11.28 3.66
N ARG A 114 -15.53 -10.17 3.77
CA ARG A 114 -15.62 -9.17 2.72
C ARG A 114 -15.34 -7.79 3.26
N ILE A 115 -14.41 -7.10 2.62
CA ILE A 115 -14.10 -5.70 2.89
C ILE A 115 -14.51 -4.88 1.69
N ASP A 116 -15.20 -3.78 1.96
CA ASP A 116 -15.59 -2.80 0.96
C ASP A 116 -14.80 -1.52 1.21
N ILE A 117 -14.16 -1.01 0.16
CA ILE A 117 -13.50 0.29 0.19
C ILE A 117 -14.36 1.24 -0.63
N THR A 118 -14.99 2.21 0.02
CA THR A 118 -15.94 3.13 -0.62
C THR A 118 -15.23 4.33 -1.27
N ALA A 119 -15.94 5.05 -2.14
CA ALA A 119 -15.44 6.29 -2.74
C ALA A 119 -15.22 7.43 -1.71
N THR A 120 -15.87 7.35 -0.54
CA THR A 120 -15.62 8.25 0.61
C THR A 120 -14.35 7.88 1.38
N GLY A 121 -13.73 6.74 1.05
CA GLY A 121 -12.52 6.22 1.69
C GLY A 121 -12.78 5.35 2.91
N ASP A 122 -14.03 4.97 3.19
CA ASP A 122 -14.35 4.07 4.30
C ASP A 122 -13.89 2.66 3.95
N VAL A 123 -13.10 2.03 4.82
CA VAL A 123 -12.72 0.63 4.74
C VAL A 123 -13.63 -0.15 5.68
N ILE A 124 -14.69 -0.71 5.12
CA ILE A 124 -15.81 -1.32 5.85
C ILE A 124 -15.66 -2.83 5.81
N VAL A 125 -15.64 -3.47 6.98
CA VAL A 125 -15.77 -4.93 7.05
C VAL A 125 -17.26 -5.23 6.94
N VAL A 126 -17.72 -5.74 5.80
CA VAL A 126 -19.14 -5.98 5.55
C VAL A 126 -19.55 -7.38 5.97
N GLN A 127 -18.66 -8.35 5.80
CA GLN A 127 -18.85 -9.71 6.28
C GLN A 127 -17.66 -10.12 7.15
N PRO A 128 -17.90 -10.93 8.21
CA PRO A 128 -19.15 -11.64 8.52
C PRO A 128 -20.21 -10.78 9.20
N LEU A 129 -21.49 -11.11 9.00
CA LEU A 129 -22.63 -10.31 9.49
C LEU A 129 -22.85 -10.38 11.01
N SER A 130 -22.26 -11.38 11.67
CA SER A 130 -22.43 -11.57 13.11
C SER A 130 -21.15 -12.04 13.79
N GLY A 131 -21.07 -11.75 15.08
CA GLY A 131 -19.95 -12.09 15.94
C GLY A 131 -18.75 -11.16 15.81
N THR A 132 -17.90 -11.20 16.83
CA THR A 132 -16.64 -10.46 16.85
C THR A 132 -15.57 -11.23 16.07
N VAL A 133 -14.87 -10.51 15.21
CA VAL A 133 -13.74 -10.99 14.41
C VAL A 133 -12.48 -10.93 15.27
N GLN A 134 -11.93 -12.10 15.61
CA GLN A 134 -10.74 -12.25 16.45
C GLN A 134 -9.45 -11.95 15.69
N TRP A 135 -9.43 -12.15 14.38
CA TRP A 135 -8.38 -11.65 13.49
C TRP A 135 -8.88 -11.52 12.06
N LEU A 136 -8.40 -10.50 11.35
CA LEU A 136 -8.74 -10.22 9.96
C LEU A 136 -7.54 -9.61 9.24
N SER A 137 -7.14 -10.24 8.14
CA SER A 137 -5.98 -9.80 7.35
C SER A 137 -6.38 -8.73 6.34
N LEU A 138 -5.59 -7.66 6.30
CA LEU A 138 -5.65 -6.62 5.29
C LEU A 138 -4.59 -6.81 4.19
N ASP A 139 -3.70 -7.79 4.36
CA ASP A 139 -2.62 -8.05 3.43
C ASP A 139 -3.16 -8.52 2.08
N GLY A 140 -2.56 -8.03 1.00
CA GLY A 140 -2.94 -8.36 -0.37
C GLY A 140 -4.06 -7.49 -0.96
N ILE A 141 -4.68 -6.61 -0.16
CA ILE A 141 -5.63 -5.63 -0.71
C ILE A 141 -4.87 -4.52 -1.43
N ALA A 142 -5.16 -4.35 -2.71
CA ALA A 142 -4.65 -3.26 -3.52
C ALA A 142 -5.70 -2.78 -4.53
N PHE A 143 -5.80 -1.47 -4.71
CA PHE A 143 -6.77 -0.86 -5.63
C PHE A 143 -6.20 0.39 -6.31
N CYS A 144 -6.78 0.73 -7.45
CA CYS A 144 -6.44 1.92 -8.22
C CYS A 144 -7.22 3.14 -7.71
N ILE A 145 -6.63 4.32 -7.82
CA ILE A 145 -7.27 5.60 -7.42
C ILE A 145 -7.83 6.40 -8.62
N ASP A 146 -7.73 5.85 -9.83
CA ASP A 146 -8.18 6.43 -11.10
C ASP A 146 -9.40 5.73 -11.72
#